data_AF-A0A7R9WP98-F1
#
_entry.id   AF-A0A7R9WP98-F1
#
_cell.length_a   1.000
_cell.length_b   1.000
_cell.length_c   1.000
_cell.angle_alpha   90.00
_cell.angle_beta   90.00
_cell.angle_gamma   90.00
#
_symmetry.space_group_name_H-M   'P 1'
#
loop_
_entity.id
_entity.type
_entity.pdbx_description
1 polymer ?
#
loop_
_entity_poly.entity_id
_entity_poly.type
_entity_poly.pdbx_seq_one_letter_code
_entity_poly.pdbx_strand_id
1 'polypeptide(L)'
;AAITTQGSSNGLAARLAERDPSRLSNSIFNIPPAAQTYPEFLRGTWNVQTTFGGFLFPSKRIPRDKIVSNAIIPGFQKCSIAAFSDVGKDVTYQMSIDPRTGLEDRGSTLRSQIDTNLGYKAVKDIAYNAKANPNRLSIDFVDYRTRNAERIELFCNARESEMVESTGVFVCSEHIRQVTFGTGTEVGVPRQVVGNYAHFWTWRRDPDSPDGGDLKGNLLTAAYLDPQDAMFFDEPSKPVAVYSHILKAQRA
;
A
#
# COMPACT_ATOMS: atom_id res chain seq x y z
N ALA A 1 -10.26 15.43 -3.33
CA ALA A 1 -9.88 16.39 -4.39
C ALA A 1 -8.37 16.45 -4.43
N ALA A 2 -7.74 16.23 -5.59
CA ALA A 2 -6.31 16.49 -5.72
C ALA A 2 -6.10 17.99 -5.50
N ILE A 3 -5.26 18.36 -4.53
CA ILE A 3 -4.90 19.76 -4.32
C ILE A 3 -3.82 20.06 -5.36
N THR A 4 -4.17 20.91 -6.33
CA THR A 4 -3.22 21.45 -7.30
C THR A 4 -2.38 22.50 -6.57
N THR A 5 -1.21 22.08 -6.08
CA THR A 5 -0.23 22.99 -5.48
C THR A 5 0.98 23.02 -6.39
N GLN A 6 1.41 24.22 -6.80
CA GLN A 6 2.81 24.41 -7.20
C GLN A 6 3.66 23.85 -6.06
N GLY A 7 4.49 22.85 -6.36
CA GLY A 7 5.13 21.97 -5.37
C GLY A 7 5.47 22.69 -4.08
N SER A 8 4.64 22.50 -3.05
CA SER A 8 4.86 23.19 -1.79
C SER A 8 6.17 22.65 -1.20
N SER A 9 6.99 23.51 -0.62
CA SER A 9 8.29 23.11 -0.04
C SER A 9 8.17 22.05 1.06
N ASN A 10 6.94 21.78 1.56
CA ASN A 10 6.60 20.74 2.53
C ASN A 10 5.63 19.68 1.97
N GLY A 11 5.43 19.62 0.65
CA GLY A 11 4.49 18.69 -0.01
C GLY A 11 4.93 17.23 0.07
N LEU A 12 4.02 16.32 -0.31
CA LEU A 12 4.35 14.90 -0.37
C LEU A 12 5.49 14.65 -1.37
N ALA A 13 5.46 15.31 -2.52
CA ALA A 13 6.50 15.18 -3.53
C ALA A 13 7.87 15.64 -3.01
N ALA A 14 7.93 16.75 -2.27
CA ALA A 14 9.15 17.27 -1.67
C ALA A 14 9.74 16.27 -0.66
N ARG A 15 8.89 15.70 0.22
CA ARG A 15 9.32 14.67 1.19
C ARG A 15 9.86 13.41 0.52
N LEU A 16 9.23 12.95 -0.56
CA LEU A 16 9.71 11.79 -1.32
C LEU A 16 11.02 12.11 -2.07
N ALA A 17 11.20 13.36 -2.55
CA ALA A 17 12.40 13.80 -3.24
C ALA A 17 13.65 13.81 -2.34
N GLU A 18 13.50 13.96 -1.02
CA GLU A 18 14.61 13.87 -0.06
C GLU A 18 15.27 12.48 -0.02
N ARG A 19 14.58 11.43 -0.50
CA ARG A 19 15.05 10.02 -0.47
C ARG A 19 15.50 9.57 0.93
N ASP A 20 14.96 10.18 1.98
CA ASP A 20 15.20 9.83 3.37
C ASP A 20 13.99 9.06 3.93
N PRO A 21 14.13 7.76 4.22
CA PRO A 21 13.08 6.95 4.85
C PRO A 21 12.55 7.53 6.16
N SER A 22 13.35 8.31 6.88
CA SER A 22 12.95 8.93 8.14
C SER A 22 11.84 9.99 7.97
N ARG A 23 11.65 10.49 6.74
CA ARG A 23 10.57 11.42 6.36
C ARG A 23 9.24 10.73 6.07
N LEU A 24 9.24 9.41 5.93
CA LEU A 24 8.03 8.61 5.74
C LEU A 24 7.37 8.30 7.09
N SER A 25 7.19 9.30 7.94
CA SER A 25 6.64 9.12 9.29
C SER A 25 5.19 8.67 9.26
N ASN A 26 4.78 7.84 10.23
CA ASN A 26 3.38 7.44 10.37
C ASN A 26 2.47 8.64 10.69
N SER A 27 1.23 8.59 10.24
CA SER A 27 0.22 9.59 10.62
C SER A 27 -0.22 9.33 12.06
N ILE A 28 0.09 10.26 12.96
CA ILE A 28 -0.30 10.20 14.37
C ILE A 28 -1.77 10.64 14.54
N PHE A 29 -2.30 11.41 13.59
CA PHE A 29 -3.69 11.88 13.59
C PHE A 29 -4.56 10.99 12.70
N ASN A 30 -5.65 10.47 13.25
CA ASN A 30 -6.63 9.67 12.53
C ASN A 30 -7.83 10.55 12.15
N ILE A 31 -7.63 11.39 11.14
CA ILE A 31 -8.72 12.17 10.54
C ILE A 31 -9.21 11.36 9.34
N PRO A 32 -10.47 10.86 9.35
CA PRO A 32 -10.98 10.03 8.27
C PRO A 32 -10.79 10.72 6.90
N PRO A 33 -9.94 10.21 6.02
CA PRO A 33 -9.65 10.90 4.77
C PRO A 33 -10.83 10.76 3.79
N ALA A 34 -10.92 11.66 2.83
CA ALA A 34 -11.80 11.47 1.68
C ALA A 34 -11.30 10.30 0.80
N ALA A 35 -12.15 9.81 -0.11
CA ALA A 35 -11.72 8.86 -1.13
C ALA A 35 -10.59 9.45 -2.00
N GLN A 36 -9.61 8.63 -2.38
CA GLN A 36 -8.60 9.03 -3.35
C GLN A 36 -9.24 9.23 -4.72
N THR A 37 -8.92 10.36 -5.36
CA THR A 37 -9.28 10.61 -6.75
C THR A 37 -8.01 10.70 -7.57
N TYR A 38 -7.96 9.96 -8.66
CA TYR A 38 -6.81 9.91 -9.55
C TYR A 38 -6.95 10.89 -10.73
N PRO A 39 -5.83 11.45 -11.20
CA PRO A 39 -5.79 12.37 -12.34
C PRO A 39 -6.20 11.66 -13.63
N GLU A 40 -6.63 12.43 -14.63
CA GLU A 40 -7.19 11.92 -15.87
C GLU A 40 -6.27 10.92 -16.59
N PHE A 41 -4.97 11.17 -16.62
CA PHE A 41 -4.02 10.29 -17.31
C PHE A 41 -3.91 8.90 -16.66
N LEU A 42 -4.29 8.74 -15.39
CA LEU A 42 -4.31 7.47 -14.68
C LEU A 42 -5.65 6.73 -14.81
N ARG A 43 -6.70 7.36 -15.37
CA ARG A 43 -8.03 6.75 -15.40
C ARG A 43 -8.14 5.68 -16.47
N GLY A 44 -9.00 4.71 -16.25
CA GLY A 44 -9.27 3.51 -17.05
C GLY A 44 -8.59 2.26 -16.48
N THR A 45 -8.52 1.22 -17.30
CA THR A 45 -7.99 -0.09 -16.88
C THR A 45 -6.54 -0.27 -17.32
N TRP A 46 -5.75 -0.86 -16.44
CA TRP A 46 -4.31 -1.03 -16.61
C TRP A 46 -3.88 -2.44 -16.20
N ASN A 47 -2.97 -3.02 -16.98
CA ASN A 47 -2.14 -4.12 -16.55
C ASN A 47 -0.87 -3.55 -15.92
N VAL A 48 -0.76 -3.64 -14.60
CA VAL A 48 0.35 -3.08 -13.83
C VAL A 48 1.33 -4.20 -13.52
N GLN A 49 2.52 -4.12 -14.11
CA GLN A 49 3.68 -4.91 -13.72
C GLN A 49 4.36 -4.24 -12.52
N THR A 50 4.61 -5.04 -11.48
CA THR A 50 5.34 -4.65 -10.28
C THR A 50 6.59 -5.49 -10.18
N THR A 51 7.75 -4.84 -10.08
CA THR A 51 9.05 -5.50 -9.88
C THR A 51 9.63 -5.09 -8.53
N PHE A 52 10.03 -6.04 -7.70
CA PHE A 52 10.63 -5.75 -6.40
C PHE A 52 12.01 -5.12 -6.57
N GLY A 53 12.16 -3.89 -6.05
CA GLY A 53 13.38 -3.10 -6.13
C GLY A 53 14.30 -3.24 -4.91
N GLY A 54 13.85 -3.92 -3.85
CA GLY A 54 14.63 -4.16 -2.63
C GLY A 54 13.97 -3.60 -1.37
N PHE A 55 14.71 -3.65 -0.27
CA PHE A 55 14.25 -3.25 1.05
C PHE A 55 15.35 -2.56 1.86
N LEU A 56 14.96 -1.83 2.90
CA LEU A 56 15.87 -1.24 3.88
C LEU A 56 15.28 -1.29 5.30
N PHE A 57 16.16 -1.24 6.31
CA PHE A 57 15.78 -1.10 7.72
C PHE A 57 16.34 0.21 8.27
N PRO A 58 15.55 1.31 8.27
CA PRO A 58 16.10 2.65 8.52
C PRO A 58 16.29 3.00 9.99
N SER A 59 15.76 2.21 10.93
CA SER A 59 15.91 2.54 12.35
C SER A 59 17.38 2.53 12.74
N LYS A 60 17.80 3.61 13.41
CA LYS A 60 19.12 3.72 14.03
C LYS A 60 19.10 3.31 15.51
N ARG A 61 17.91 3.08 16.06
CA ARG A 61 17.68 2.79 17.48
C ARG A 61 17.47 1.32 17.74
N ILE A 62 16.77 0.63 16.82
CA ILE A 62 16.48 -0.78 16.93
C ILE A 62 17.51 -1.56 16.10
N PRO A 63 18.29 -2.47 16.70
CA PRO A 63 19.20 -3.34 15.97
C PRO A 63 18.50 -4.16 14.89
N ARG A 64 19.17 -4.36 13.76
CA ARG A 64 18.62 -5.06 12.59
C ARG A 64 18.18 -6.48 12.93
N ASP A 65 18.95 -7.22 13.73
CA ASP A 65 18.65 -8.57 14.19
C ASP A 65 17.32 -8.64 14.95
N LYS A 66 17.04 -7.64 15.80
CA LYS A 66 15.74 -7.54 16.49
C LYS A 66 14.60 -7.29 15.52
N ILE A 67 14.79 -6.37 14.56
CA ILE A 67 13.79 -6.11 13.51
C ILE A 67 13.48 -7.41 12.76
N VAL A 68 14.48 -8.07 12.16
CA VAL A 68 14.27 -9.29 11.34
C VAL A 68 13.68 -10.47 12.12
N SER A 69 13.89 -10.52 13.43
CA SER A 69 13.30 -11.55 14.30
C SER A 69 11.81 -11.34 14.57
N ASN A 70 11.29 -10.12 14.38
CA ASN A 70 9.90 -9.79 14.63
C ASN A 70 9.04 -10.01 13.39
N ALA A 71 8.46 -11.21 13.29
CA ALA A 71 7.62 -11.61 12.16
C ALA A 71 6.27 -10.86 12.06
N ILE A 72 5.90 -10.06 13.06
CA ILE A 72 4.66 -9.26 13.06
C ILE A 72 4.83 -7.98 12.22
N ILE A 73 6.06 -7.51 12.02
CA ILE A 73 6.33 -6.33 11.20
C ILE A 73 5.78 -6.55 9.78
N PRO A 74 4.96 -5.61 9.25
CA PRO A 74 4.41 -5.74 7.92
C PRO A 74 5.49 -5.99 6.86
N GLY A 75 5.22 -6.97 6.01
CA GLY A 75 6.07 -7.44 4.92
C GLY A 75 6.90 -8.69 5.22
N PHE A 76 6.99 -9.15 6.48
CA PHE A 76 7.75 -10.37 6.81
C PHE A 76 6.94 -11.66 6.72
N GLN A 77 5.62 -11.56 6.78
CA GLN A 77 4.71 -12.68 6.57
C GLN A 77 3.82 -12.42 5.35
N LYS A 78 3.47 -13.49 4.62
CA LYS A 78 2.47 -13.37 3.56
C LYS A 78 1.16 -12.81 4.12
N CYS A 79 0.49 -11.99 3.33
CA CYS A 79 -0.74 -11.29 3.68
C CYS A 79 -0.62 -10.28 4.83
N SER A 80 0.58 -9.95 5.33
CA SER A 80 0.77 -8.86 6.31
C SER A 80 0.66 -7.45 5.70
N ILE A 81 0.68 -7.36 4.37
CA ILE A 81 0.38 -6.18 3.57
C ILE A 81 -0.58 -6.66 2.46
N ALA A 82 -1.84 -6.26 2.49
CA ALA A 82 -2.85 -6.80 1.58
C ALA A 82 -2.50 -6.59 0.09
N ALA A 83 -2.16 -5.35 -0.30
CA ALA A 83 -1.85 -4.99 -1.69
C ALA A 83 -0.61 -5.69 -2.27
N PHE A 84 0.30 -6.16 -1.40
CA PHE A 84 1.51 -6.91 -1.76
C PHE A 84 1.64 -8.11 -0.82
N SER A 85 0.71 -9.05 -0.96
CA SER A 85 0.58 -10.21 -0.08
C SER A 85 1.80 -11.13 -0.06
N ASP A 86 2.76 -10.94 -0.97
CA ASP A 86 4.08 -11.58 -0.97
C ASP A 86 5.13 -10.56 -1.47
N VAL A 87 5.67 -9.75 -0.55
CA VAL A 87 6.42 -8.50 -0.86
C VAL A 87 7.55 -8.67 -1.87
N GLY A 88 8.26 -9.80 -1.83
CA GLY A 88 9.45 -10.03 -2.67
C GLY A 88 9.15 -10.54 -4.08
N LYS A 89 7.88 -10.69 -4.47
CA LYS A 89 7.51 -11.23 -5.79
C LYS A 89 7.26 -10.15 -6.83
N ASP A 90 7.67 -10.49 -8.05
CA ASP A 90 7.27 -9.78 -9.25
C ASP A 90 5.92 -10.32 -9.73
N VAL A 91 4.99 -9.40 -10.01
CA VAL A 91 3.62 -9.75 -10.40
C VAL A 91 3.10 -8.78 -11.46
N THR A 92 2.10 -9.25 -12.20
CA THR A 92 1.26 -8.38 -13.02
C THR A 92 -0.17 -8.48 -12.52
N TYR A 93 -0.77 -7.35 -12.15
CA TYR A 93 -2.16 -7.27 -11.68
C TYR A 93 -2.95 -6.25 -12.49
N GLN A 94 -4.27 -6.36 -12.45
CA GLN A 94 -5.17 -5.41 -13.09
C GLN A 94 -5.56 -4.31 -12.10
N MET A 95 -5.42 -3.05 -12.54
CA MET A 95 -5.89 -1.87 -11.81
C MET A 95 -6.97 -1.18 -12.65
N SER A 96 -8.08 -0.81 -12.02
CA SER A 96 -9.18 -0.14 -12.71
C SER A 96 -9.56 1.16 -12.00
N ILE A 97 -9.52 2.26 -12.73
CA ILE A 97 -9.88 3.59 -12.24
C ILE A 97 -11.00 4.14 -13.11
N ASP A 98 -12.12 4.53 -12.51
CA ASP A 98 -13.28 5.00 -13.25
C ASP A 98 -12.96 6.27 -14.09
N PRO A 99 -13.21 6.25 -15.42
CA PRO A 99 -12.90 7.37 -16.32
C PRO A 99 -13.54 8.71 -15.94
N ARG A 100 -14.72 8.68 -15.32
CA ARG A 100 -15.51 9.89 -15.07
C ARG A 100 -15.20 10.49 -13.71
N THR A 101 -15.17 9.66 -12.68
CA THR A 101 -15.03 10.04 -11.28
C THR A 101 -13.59 10.01 -10.80
N GLY A 102 -12.70 9.25 -11.46
CA GLY A 102 -11.33 9.03 -11.02
C GLY A 102 -11.20 8.17 -9.75
N LEU A 103 -12.26 7.46 -9.37
CA LEU A 103 -12.24 6.51 -8.24
C LEU A 103 -11.73 5.15 -8.70
N GLU A 104 -10.81 4.56 -7.94
CA GLU A 104 -10.36 3.19 -8.18
C GLU A 104 -11.42 2.18 -7.76
N ASP A 105 -11.65 1.18 -8.61
CA ASP A 105 -12.31 -0.06 -8.19
C ASP A 105 -11.32 -0.89 -7.37
N ARG A 106 -11.22 -0.52 -6.09
CA ARG A 106 -10.32 -1.18 -5.13
C ARG A 106 -10.67 -2.65 -4.94
N GLY A 107 -11.94 -3.03 -5.13
CA GLY A 107 -12.38 -4.42 -4.99
C GLY A 107 -11.76 -5.31 -6.05
N SER A 108 -11.87 -4.94 -7.33
CA SER A 108 -11.23 -5.70 -8.40
C SER A 108 -9.70 -5.59 -8.34
N THR A 109 -9.17 -4.41 -8.05
CA THR A 109 -7.72 -4.17 -8.01
C THR A 109 -7.04 -4.99 -6.90
N LEU A 110 -7.54 -4.93 -5.66
CA LEU A 110 -6.97 -5.71 -4.54
C LEU A 110 -7.11 -7.21 -4.75
N ARG A 111 -8.23 -7.67 -5.31
CA ARG A 111 -8.41 -9.09 -5.66
C ARG A 111 -7.34 -9.55 -6.63
N SER A 112 -7.12 -8.78 -7.70
CA SER A 112 -6.08 -9.08 -8.69
C SER A 112 -4.69 -9.08 -8.07
N GLN A 113 -4.37 -8.08 -7.25
CA GLN A 113 -3.11 -8.00 -6.51
C GLN A 113 -2.88 -9.22 -5.61
N ILE A 114 -3.85 -9.57 -4.76
CA ILE A 114 -3.70 -10.67 -3.81
C ILE A 114 -3.54 -12.00 -4.52
N ASP A 115 -4.42 -12.30 -5.49
CA ASP A 115 -4.40 -13.58 -6.20
C ASP A 115 -3.09 -13.77 -6.98
N THR A 116 -2.57 -12.71 -7.61
CA THR A 116 -1.32 -12.76 -8.38
C THR A 116 -0.08 -12.85 -7.49
N ASN A 117 -0.04 -12.12 -6.37
CA ASN A 117 1.02 -12.25 -5.36
C ASN A 117 1.08 -13.67 -4.78
N LEU A 118 -0.07 -14.23 -4.43
CA LEU A 118 -0.13 -15.56 -3.85
C LEU A 118 0.08 -16.66 -4.91
N GLY A 119 -0.23 -16.38 -6.17
CA GLY A 119 -0.11 -17.30 -7.30
C GLY A 119 -1.31 -18.25 -7.43
N TYR A 120 -2.43 -17.92 -6.82
CA TYR A 120 -3.67 -18.70 -6.84
C TYR A 120 -4.86 -17.81 -6.48
N LYS A 121 -6.07 -18.24 -6.88
CA LYS A 121 -7.32 -17.60 -6.44
C LYS A 121 -7.50 -17.80 -4.93
N ALA A 122 -7.24 -16.75 -4.17
CA ALA A 122 -7.22 -16.73 -2.72
C ALA A 122 -8.40 -15.96 -2.13
N VAL A 123 -8.85 -14.93 -2.83
CA VAL A 123 -9.92 -14.04 -2.35
C VAL A 123 -11.29 -14.65 -2.66
N LYS A 124 -12.15 -14.70 -1.64
CA LYS A 124 -13.57 -15.07 -1.76
C LYS A 124 -14.39 -13.82 -2.07
N ASP A 125 -14.35 -12.83 -1.18
CA ASP A 125 -15.10 -11.58 -1.32
C ASP A 125 -14.28 -10.36 -0.90
N ILE A 126 -14.62 -9.19 -1.45
CA ILE A 126 -14.12 -7.91 -0.98
C ILE A 126 -15.29 -6.96 -0.80
N ALA A 127 -15.59 -6.62 0.45
CA ALA A 127 -16.62 -5.66 0.81
C ALA A 127 -16.00 -4.25 0.89
N TYR A 128 -16.30 -3.42 -0.10
CA TYR A 128 -15.86 -2.02 -0.16
C TYR A 128 -16.92 -1.13 -0.78
N ASN A 129 -17.14 0.04 -0.17
CA ASN A 129 -18.02 1.07 -0.73
C ASN A 129 -17.37 2.45 -0.57
N ALA A 130 -16.73 2.94 -1.64
CA ALA A 130 -16.06 4.24 -1.65
C ALA A 130 -16.98 5.43 -1.32
N LYS A 131 -18.29 5.32 -1.59
CA LYS A 131 -19.25 6.41 -1.34
C LYS A 131 -19.75 6.43 0.10
N ALA A 132 -19.95 5.25 0.70
CA ALA A 132 -20.47 5.13 2.07
C ALA A 132 -19.35 5.16 3.11
N ASN A 133 -18.25 4.46 2.86
CA ASN A 133 -17.08 4.44 3.74
C ASN A 133 -15.80 4.18 2.93
N PRO A 134 -15.13 5.24 2.43
CA PRO A 134 -13.89 5.09 1.66
C PRO A 134 -12.69 4.63 2.50
N ASN A 135 -12.84 4.55 3.83
CA ASN A 135 -11.75 4.34 4.76
C ASN A 135 -11.72 2.94 5.36
N ARG A 136 -12.70 2.10 5.02
CA ARG A 136 -12.78 0.72 5.49
C ARG A 136 -13.04 -0.23 4.33
N LEU A 137 -12.32 -1.34 4.33
CA LEU A 137 -12.48 -2.43 3.37
C LEU A 137 -12.28 -3.76 4.09
N SER A 138 -13.11 -4.75 3.78
CA SER A 138 -12.97 -6.12 4.29
C SER A 138 -12.65 -7.09 3.15
N ILE A 139 -11.76 -8.04 3.39
CA ILE A 139 -11.31 -9.06 2.45
C ILE A 139 -11.52 -10.41 3.10
N ASP A 140 -12.40 -11.22 2.55
CA ASP A 140 -12.59 -12.60 2.97
C ASP A 140 -11.82 -13.52 2.03
N PHE A 141 -11.05 -14.44 2.59
CA PHE A 141 -10.33 -15.46 1.83
C PHE A 141 -11.19 -16.71 1.64
N VAL A 142 -10.84 -17.50 0.63
CA VAL A 142 -11.40 -18.84 0.48
C VAL A 142 -10.94 -19.70 1.66
N ASP A 143 -11.88 -20.37 2.31
CA ASP A 143 -11.65 -21.19 3.50
C ASP A 143 -10.47 -22.15 3.29
N TYR A 144 -9.56 -22.19 4.27
CA TYR A 144 -8.35 -23.03 4.29
C TYR A 144 -7.37 -22.84 3.11
N ARG A 145 -7.55 -21.79 2.29
CA ARG A 145 -6.70 -21.54 1.12
C ARG A 145 -5.41 -20.79 1.47
N THR A 146 -5.46 -19.93 2.47
CA THR A 146 -4.34 -19.08 2.90
C THR A 146 -4.05 -19.33 4.37
N ARG A 147 -2.81 -19.74 4.70
CA ARG A 147 -2.42 -20.10 6.07
C ARG A 147 -2.32 -18.91 7.04
N ASN A 148 -2.09 -17.71 6.49
CA ASN A 148 -1.80 -16.51 7.28
C ASN A 148 -3.01 -15.57 7.44
N ALA A 149 -4.09 -15.82 6.71
CA ALA A 149 -5.27 -14.96 6.70
C ALA A 149 -6.51 -15.74 6.25
N GLU A 150 -7.58 -15.64 7.04
CA GLU A 150 -8.96 -16.00 6.65
C GLU A 150 -9.77 -14.74 6.33
N ARG A 151 -9.47 -13.64 7.03
CA ARG A 151 -10.06 -12.32 6.77
C ARG A 151 -9.06 -11.21 7.04
N ILE A 152 -9.10 -10.14 6.25
CA ILE A 152 -8.36 -8.90 6.48
C ILE A 152 -9.34 -7.74 6.55
N GLU A 153 -9.20 -6.89 7.57
CA GLU A 153 -9.84 -5.58 7.63
C GLU A 153 -8.77 -4.49 7.42
N LEU A 154 -9.00 -3.61 6.46
CA LEU A 154 -8.16 -2.45 6.18
C LEU A 154 -8.85 -1.17 6.67
N PHE A 155 -8.09 -0.36 7.40
CA PHE A 155 -8.51 0.96 7.87
C PHE A 155 -7.54 2.01 7.34
N CYS A 156 -8.01 2.88 6.45
CA CYS A 156 -7.22 3.98 5.91
C CYS A 156 -7.34 5.19 6.83
N ASN A 157 -6.24 5.54 7.50
CA ASN A 157 -6.20 6.57 8.53
C ASN A 157 -5.80 7.96 7.99
N ALA A 158 -5.10 7.99 6.86
CA ALA A 158 -4.73 9.22 6.17
C ALA A 158 -4.50 8.98 4.68
N ARG A 159 -4.75 10.01 3.87
CA ARG A 159 -4.40 10.06 2.45
C ARG A 159 -3.82 11.41 2.12
N GLU A 160 -2.82 11.42 1.25
CA GLU A 160 -2.31 12.63 0.65
C GLU A 160 -2.17 12.40 -0.85
N SER A 161 -2.37 13.45 -1.65
CA SER A 161 -2.09 13.39 -3.08
C SER A 161 -1.76 14.76 -3.63
N GLU A 162 -0.81 14.80 -4.54
CA GLU A 162 -0.27 16.03 -5.11
C GLU A 162 0.06 15.78 -6.60
N MET A 163 -0.23 16.77 -7.44
CA MET A 163 0.22 16.81 -8.83
C MET A 163 1.40 17.78 -8.95
N VAL A 164 2.56 17.30 -9.36
CA VAL A 164 3.74 18.14 -9.59
C VAL A 164 3.72 18.61 -11.05
N GLU A 165 3.11 19.76 -11.30
CA GLU A 165 2.88 20.29 -12.66
C GLU A 165 4.16 20.38 -13.51
N SER A 166 5.27 20.82 -12.91
CA SER A 166 6.55 20.98 -13.62
C SER A 166 7.14 19.68 -14.16
N THR A 167 6.74 18.53 -13.61
CA THR A 167 7.26 17.21 -14.01
C THR A 167 6.19 16.26 -14.54
N GLY A 168 4.91 16.64 -14.42
CA GLY A 168 3.77 15.76 -14.74
C GLY A 168 3.69 14.53 -13.84
N VAL A 169 4.35 14.54 -12.67
CA VAL A 169 4.34 13.42 -11.73
C VAL A 169 3.17 13.59 -10.77
N PHE A 170 2.31 12.58 -10.71
CA PHE A 170 1.33 12.43 -9.65
C PHE A 170 1.93 11.62 -8.52
N VAL A 171 1.80 12.12 -7.29
CA VAL A 171 2.18 11.40 -6.08
C VAL A 171 0.97 11.23 -5.18
N CYS A 172 0.82 10.07 -4.55
CA CYS A 172 -0.17 9.86 -3.52
C CYS A 172 0.32 8.91 -2.43
N SER A 173 -0.31 8.98 -1.26
CA SER A 173 -0.03 8.09 -0.15
C SER A 173 -1.30 7.63 0.53
N GLU A 174 -1.22 6.46 1.15
CA GLU A 174 -2.27 5.93 2.04
C GLU A 174 -1.62 5.33 3.28
N HIS A 175 -2.06 5.78 4.46
CA HIS A 175 -1.67 5.19 5.74
C HIS A 175 -2.73 4.18 6.17
N ILE A 176 -2.32 2.94 6.37
CA ILE A 176 -3.21 1.80 6.56
C ILE A 176 -2.88 1.12 7.89
N ARG A 177 -3.92 0.92 8.70
CA ARG A 177 -3.94 -0.08 9.75
C ARG A 177 -4.63 -1.31 9.20
N GLN A 178 -3.95 -2.43 9.22
CA GLN A 178 -4.47 -3.73 8.80
C GLN A 178 -4.70 -4.61 10.02
N VAL A 179 -5.87 -5.25 10.10
CA VAL A 179 -6.15 -6.30 11.08
C VAL A 179 -6.37 -7.61 10.31
N THR A 180 -5.50 -8.57 10.57
CA THR A 180 -5.51 -9.89 9.91
C THR A 180 -6.04 -10.92 10.90
N PHE A 181 -7.08 -11.63 10.51
CA PHE A 181 -7.67 -12.73 11.26
C PHE A 181 -7.29 -14.05 10.60
N GLY A 182 -7.00 -15.07 11.40
CA GLY A 182 -6.83 -16.44 10.91
C GLY A 182 -6.98 -17.47 12.02
N THR A 183 -6.80 -18.75 11.68
CA THR A 183 -6.82 -19.84 12.65
C THR A 183 -5.71 -19.65 13.68
N GLY A 184 -6.06 -19.57 14.96
CA GLY A 184 -5.10 -19.55 16.04
C GLY A 184 -4.40 -20.90 16.25
N THR A 185 -3.38 -20.87 17.10
CA THR A 185 -2.69 -22.08 17.58
C THR A 185 -3.51 -22.81 18.64
N GLU A 186 -4.51 -22.14 19.23
CA GLU A 186 -5.44 -22.72 20.21
C GLU A 186 -6.82 -22.90 19.57
N VAL A 187 -7.42 -24.07 19.78
CA VAL A 187 -8.77 -24.38 19.29
C VAL A 187 -9.77 -23.40 19.91
N GLY A 188 -10.48 -22.65 19.06
CA GLY A 188 -11.50 -21.69 19.49
C GLY A 188 -10.98 -20.26 19.75
N VAL A 189 -9.67 -20.01 19.67
CA VAL A 189 -9.11 -18.65 19.77
C VAL A 189 -8.62 -18.20 18.39
N PRO A 190 -9.30 -17.25 17.72
CA PRO A 190 -8.82 -16.74 16.44
C PRO A 190 -7.53 -15.95 16.63
N ARG A 191 -6.54 -16.18 15.76
CA ARG A 191 -5.33 -15.35 15.70
C ARG A 191 -5.72 -14.00 15.12
N GLN A 192 -5.32 -12.94 15.82
CA GLN A 192 -5.42 -11.57 15.32
C GLN A 192 -4.02 -10.95 15.28
N VAL A 193 -3.65 -10.39 14.13
CA VAL A 193 -2.38 -9.65 13.95
C VAL A 193 -2.69 -8.28 13.41
N VAL A 194 -2.11 -7.26 14.04
CA VAL A 194 -2.25 -5.88 13.61
C VAL A 194 -0.95 -5.44 12.93
N GLY A 195 -1.08 -4.84 11.75
CA GLY A 195 0.02 -4.20 11.02
C GLY A 195 -0.29 -2.73 10.76
N ASN A 196 0.71 -1.87 10.84
CA ASN A 196 0.60 -0.47 10.43
C ASN A 196 1.63 -0.20 9.35
N TYR A 197 1.19 0.30 8.20
CA TYR A 197 2.08 0.63 7.09
C TYR A 197 1.52 1.77 6.27
N ALA A 198 2.35 2.39 5.44
CA ALA A 198 1.93 3.38 4.48
C ALA A 198 2.48 3.05 3.10
N HIS A 199 1.65 3.25 2.09
CA HIS A 199 2.05 3.17 0.70
C HIS A 199 2.26 4.58 0.15
N PHE A 200 3.29 4.75 -0.68
CA PHE A 200 3.61 5.99 -1.38
C PHE A 200 3.81 5.66 -2.85
N TRP A 201 2.84 6.06 -3.68
CA TRP A 201 2.90 5.87 -5.11
C TRP A 201 3.38 7.13 -5.81
N THR A 202 4.14 6.93 -6.87
CA THR A 202 4.46 7.93 -7.88
C THR A 202 4.05 7.39 -9.23
N TRP A 203 3.47 8.25 -10.06
CA TRP A 203 3.00 7.90 -11.40
C TRP A 203 3.28 9.05 -12.37
N ARG A 204 3.70 8.70 -13.58
CA ARG A 204 3.82 9.62 -14.70
C ARG A 204 3.58 8.87 -16.00
N ARG A 205 3.29 9.62 -17.07
CA ARG A 205 3.35 9.09 -18.43
C ARG A 205 4.77 8.62 -18.73
N ASP A 206 4.88 7.50 -19.41
CA ASP A 206 6.16 7.00 -19.89
C ASP A 206 6.54 7.78 -21.17
N PRO A 207 7.60 8.62 -21.14
CA PRO A 207 8.04 9.36 -22.32
C PRO A 207 8.57 8.44 -23.43
N ASP A 208 8.97 7.22 -23.07
CA ASP A 208 9.52 6.23 -24.00
C ASP A 208 8.43 5.28 -24.55
N SER A 209 7.15 5.48 -24.19
CA SER A 209 6.05 4.64 -24.66
C SER A 209 5.82 4.88 -26.16
N PRO A 210 5.89 3.83 -27.01
CA PRO A 210 5.70 3.97 -28.46
C PRO A 210 4.37 4.63 -28.84
N ASP A 211 3.32 4.33 -28.06
CA ASP A 211 1.96 4.82 -28.30
C ASP A 211 1.57 5.99 -27.36
N GLY A 212 2.51 6.47 -26.53
CA GLY A 212 2.29 7.56 -25.57
C GLY A 212 1.28 7.25 -24.46
N GLY A 213 0.87 5.99 -24.34
CA GLY A 213 -0.22 5.52 -23.47
C GLY A 213 0.24 4.90 -22.16
N ASP A 214 1.47 4.39 -22.09
CA ASP A 214 1.96 3.68 -20.91
C ASP A 214 2.34 4.62 -19.77
N LEU A 215 2.31 4.08 -18.56
CA LEU A 215 2.72 4.79 -17.35
C LEU A 215 3.89 4.10 -16.68
N LYS A 216 4.77 4.90 -16.09
CA LYS A 216 5.83 4.45 -15.19
C LYS A 216 5.58 5.00 -13.80
N GLY A 217 5.95 4.23 -12.80
CA GLY A 217 5.78 4.62 -11.42
C GLY A 217 6.72 3.91 -10.47
N ASN A 218 6.63 4.29 -9.20
CA ASN A 218 7.28 3.60 -8.10
C ASN A 218 6.28 3.50 -6.95
N LEU A 219 6.43 2.44 -6.17
CA LEU A 219 5.78 2.30 -4.88
C LEU A 219 6.84 2.14 -3.80
N LEU A 220 6.74 2.95 -2.76
CA LEU A 220 7.40 2.68 -1.48
C LEU A 220 6.36 2.23 -0.46
N THR A 221 6.67 1.18 0.29
CA THR A 221 5.85 0.75 1.43
C THR A 221 6.66 0.86 2.71
N ALA A 222 6.24 1.75 3.60
CA ALA A 222 6.87 1.98 4.91
C ALA A 222 6.09 1.22 5.99
N ALA A 223 6.75 0.33 6.73
CA ALA A 223 6.16 -0.44 7.83
C ALA A 223 6.53 0.17 9.18
N TYR A 224 5.55 0.27 10.08
CA TYR A 224 5.68 0.86 11.41
C TYR A 224 5.37 -0.15 12.49
N LEU A 225 5.90 0.08 13.70
CA LEU A 225 5.55 -0.70 14.88
C LEU A 225 4.14 -0.33 15.34
N ASP A 226 3.37 -1.34 15.75
CA ASP A 226 2.10 -1.10 16.44
C ASP A 226 2.36 -0.62 17.88
N PRO A 227 1.50 0.22 18.48
CA PRO A 227 1.64 0.60 19.89
C PRO A 227 1.69 -0.57 20.89
N GLN A 228 1.22 -1.75 20.50
CA GLN A 228 1.31 -2.97 21.32
C GLN A 228 2.64 -3.72 21.15
N ASP A 229 3.50 -3.32 20.21
CA ASP A 229 4.81 -3.94 19.99
C ASP A 229 5.80 -3.54 21.10
N ALA A 230 6.58 -4.51 21.60
CA ALA A 230 7.53 -4.27 22.69
C ALA A 230 8.64 -3.25 22.31
N MET A 231 8.95 -3.10 21.03
CA MET A 231 9.95 -2.14 20.53
C MET A 231 9.35 -0.78 20.17
N PHE A 232 8.03 -0.59 20.32
CA PHE A 232 7.34 0.61 19.84
C PHE A 232 7.97 1.92 20.37
N PHE A 233 8.30 1.97 21.66
CA PHE A 233 8.86 3.18 22.28
C PHE A 233 10.27 3.53 21.80
N ASP A 234 11.00 2.58 21.20
CA ASP A 234 12.29 2.86 20.60
C ASP A 234 12.12 3.67 19.30
N GLU A 235 11.08 3.37 18.50
CA GLU A 235 10.82 3.99 17.20
C GLU A 235 9.29 4.15 16.92
N PRO A 236 8.60 5.09 17.59
CA PRO A 236 7.14 5.14 17.62
C PRO A 236 6.49 5.65 16.34
N SER A 237 7.22 6.43 15.52
CA SER A 237 6.64 7.14 14.37
C SER A 237 7.42 6.95 13.07
N LYS A 238 8.63 6.41 13.11
CA LYS A 238 9.45 6.21 11.91
C LYS A 238 9.32 4.77 11.41
N PRO A 239 9.53 4.53 10.11
CA PRO A 239 9.49 3.18 9.61
C PRO A 239 10.60 2.33 10.21
N VAL A 240 10.32 1.06 10.43
CA VAL A 240 11.31 0.04 10.81
C VAL A 240 11.72 -0.82 9.62
N ALA A 241 10.88 -0.91 8.59
CA ALA A 241 11.20 -1.50 7.29
C ALA A 241 10.60 -0.65 6.17
N VAL A 242 11.29 -0.56 5.04
CA VAL A 242 10.77 0.06 3.82
C VAL A 242 11.03 -0.87 2.64
N TYR A 243 10.02 -1.08 1.81
CA TYR A 243 10.07 -1.89 0.59
C TYR A 243 9.89 -0.99 -0.62
N SER A 244 10.60 -1.29 -1.70
CA SER A 244 10.52 -0.54 -2.95
C SER A 244 10.06 -1.46 -4.08
N HIS A 245 9.17 -0.96 -4.92
CA HIS A 245 8.77 -1.62 -6.16
C HIS A 245 8.75 -0.62 -7.31
N ILE A 246 9.20 -1.09 -8.48
CA ILE A 246 9.10 -0.36 -9.75
C ILE A 246 7.78 -0.77 -10.41
N LEU A 247 7.03 0.21 -10.91
CA LEU A 247 5.73 -0.01 -11.55
C LEU A 247 5.80 0.37 -13.04
N LYS A 248 5.22 -0.49 -13.87
CA LYS A 248 4.91 -0.19 -15.28
C LYS A 248 3.46 -0.53 -15.53
N ALA A 249 2.69 0.39 -16.09
CA ALA A 249 1.28 0.16 -16.39
C ALA A 249 1.04 0.32 -17.89
N GLN A 250 0.47 -0.72 -18.50
CA GLN A 250 0.04 -0.72 -19.89
C GLN A 250 -1.48 -0.77 -19.93
N ARG A 251 -2.08 -0.18 -20.96
CA ARG A 251 -3.54 -0.28 -21.14
C ARG A 251 -3.96 -1.74 -21.27
N ALA A 252 -5.03 -2.12 -20.56
CA ALA A 252 -5.63 -3.44 -20.62
C ALA A 252 -6.69 -3.55 -21.72
#